data_AF-A0AAE2C6Z2-F1
#
_entry.id   AF-A0AAE2C6Z2-F1
#
_cell.length_a   1.000
_cell.length_b   1.000
_cell.length_c   1.000
_cell.angle_alpha   90.00
_cell.angle_beta   90.00
_cell.angle_gamma   90.00
#
_symmetry.space_group_name_H-M   'P 1'
#
loop_
_entity.id
_entity.type
_entity.pdbx_description
1 polymer ?
#
loop_
_entity_poly.entity_id
_entity_poly.type
_entity_poly.pdbx_seq_one_letter_code
_entity_poly.pdbx_strand_id
1 'polypeptide(L)'
;MFSVARLDASQGVRREKLHKLWEYVKECSETGRAVDIGEAAFTTSLNLMSATLFSMDFAQFNSDTSQEMKDVVWGVMECIGSPNFADFFPVLKSADPQGILKKTKIYFAKLFAIFDGIIDEKLKSGGGKDDLVEALIELSQRDDAELSRNDVKHLLLVRDPYKWVESDAFMPERFLKHNMIDYRGKDFELIPFGAGRRICPGLPLAHRMVHLMLATLIHNFGWELEIKSKEIDMNEKFGLTLQKAISLRAIPTKL
;
A
#
# COMPACT_ATOMS: atom_id res chain seq x y z
N MET A 1 7.37 -6.81 15.15
CA MET A 1 6.18 -7.11 14.33
C MET A 1 6.51 -7.62 12.93
N PHE A 2 7.27 -6.90 12.12
CA PHE A 2 7.58 -7.30 10.73
C PHE A 2 8.88 -8.11 10.57
N SER A 3 9.33 -8.80 11.62
CA SER A 3 10.46 -9.72 11.50
C SER A 3 10.08 -10.92 10.63
N VAL A 4 11.08 -11.52 9.97
CA VAL A 4 10.88 -12.70 9.11
C VAL A 4 10.10 -13.79 9.84
N ALA A 5 10.51 -14.16 11.05
CA ALA A 5 9.85 -15.19 11.85
C ALA A 5 8.36 -14.87 12.16
N ARG A 6 8.04 -13.62 12.53
CA ARG A 6 6.65 -13.22 12.82
C ARG A 6 5.80 -13.20 11.54
N LEU A 7 6.38 -12.79 10.42
CA LEU A 7 5.70 -12.86 9.14
C LEU A 7 5.53 -14.31 8.67
N ASP A 8 6.48 -15.20 8.88
CA ASP A 8 6.34 -16.62 8.53
C ASP A 8 5.23 -17.28 9.36
N ALA A 9 5.12 -16.94 10.63
CA ALA A 9 4.03 -17.40 11.50
C ALA A 9 2.63 -17.02 10.97
N SER A 10 2.49 -15.87 10.29
CA SER A 10 1.23 -15.43 9.67
C SER A 10 1.07 -15.83 8.19
N GLN A 11 1.89 -16.73 7.67
CA GLN A 11 1.81 -17.18 6.28
C GLN A 11 0.47 -17.84 5.93
N GLY A 12 -0.11 -18.64 6.83
CA GLY A 12 -1.41 -19.28 6.62
C GLY A 12 -2.53 -18.27 6.36
N VAL A 13 -2.57 -17.22 7.19
CA VAL A 13 -3.53 -16.11 7.05
C VAL A 13 -3.36 -15.41 5.71
N ARG A 14 -2.12 -15.12 5.29
CA ARG A 14 -1.88 -14.50 3.97
C ARG A 14 -2.35 -15.39 2.81
N ARG A 15 -2.09 -16.70 2.90
CA ARG A 15 -2.52 -17.66 1.87
C ARG A 15 -4.04 -17.71 1.75
N GLU A 16 -4.76 -17.66 2.86
CA GLU A 16 -6.22 -17.58 2.87
C GLU A 16 -6.72 -16.32 2.14
N LYS A 17 -6.16 -15.14 2.42
CA LYS A 17 -6.62 -13.90 1.75
C LYS A 17 -6.29 -13.87 0.25
N LEU A 18 -5.16 -14.45 -0.14
CA LEU A 18 -4.80 -14.62 -1.55
C LEU A 18 -5.70 -15.65 -2.25
N HIS A 19 -6.17 -16.67 -1.53
CA HIS A 19 -7.17 -17.60 -2.05
C HIS A 19 -8.49 -16.89 -2.33
N LYS A 20 -8.96 -16.00 -1.43
CA LYS A 20 -10.16 -15.18 -1.67
C LYS A 20 -10.02 -14.29 -2.91
N LEU A 21 -8.84 -13.69 -3.13
CA LEU A 21 -8.56 -12.95 -4.37
C LEU A 21 -8.66 -13.87 -5.60
N TRP A 22 -8.06 -15.05 -5.53
CA TRP A 22 -8.12 -16.03 -6.62
C TRP A 22 -9.55 -16.48 -6.92
N GLU A 23 -10.36 -16.76 -5.90
CA GLU A 23 -11.78 -17.14 -6.04
C GLU A 23 -12.58 -16.03 -6.73
N TYR A 24 -12.40 -14.78 -6.29
CA TYR A 24 -13.05 -13.62 -6.90
C TYR A 24 -12.68 -13.47 -8.39
N VAL A 25 -11.39 -13.54 -8.72
CA VAL A 25 -10.94 -13.40 -10.12
C VAL A 25 -11.40 -14.59 -10.97
N LYS A 26 -11.41 -15.80 -10.40
CA LYS A 26 -11.94 -16.99 -11.07
C LYS A 26 -13.42 -16.85 -11.40
N GLU A 27 -14.23 -16.35 -10.46
CA GLU A 27 -15.65 -16.08 -10.70
C GLU A 27 -15.83 -15.05 -11.82
N CYS A 28 -15.04 -13.97 -11.82
CA CYS A 28 -15.03 -13.00 -12.92
C CYS A 28 -14.65 -13.64 -14.26
N SER A 29 -13.69 -14.58 -14.27
CA SER A 29 -13.28 -15.30 -15.48
C SER A 29 -14.40 -16.19 -16.03
N GLU A 30 -15.09 -16.91 -15.15
CA GLU A 30 -16.20 -17.80 -15.52
C GLU A 30 -17.43 -17.02 -16.02
N THR A 31 -17.62 -15.81 -15.50
CA THR A 31 -18.75 -14.94 -15.86
C THR A 31 -18.43 -13.91 -16.97
N GLY A 32 -17.18 -13.87 -17.45
CA GLY A 32 -16.72 -12.88 -18.44
C GLY A 32 -16.78 -11.44 -17.95
N ARG A 33 -16.75 -11.21 -16.63
CA ARG A 33 -16.78 -9.87 -16.03
C ARG A 33 -15.38 -9.29 -15.91
N ALA A 34 -15.25 -8.00 -16.19
CA ALA A 34 -14.01 -7.28 -15.94
C ALA A 34 -13.76 -7.11 -14.44
N VAL A 35 -12.50 -7.23 -14.07
CA VAL A 35 -11.98 -6.93 -12.74
C VAL A 35 -11.36 -5.53 -12.78
N ASP A 36 -11.77 -4.67 -11.85
CA ASP A 36 -10.99 -3.47 -11.52
C ASP A 36 -9.76 -3.91 -10.71
N ILE A 37 -8.59 -3.83 -11.34
CA ILE A 37 -7.32 -4.31 -10.76
C ILE A 37 -6.93 -3.48 -9.55
N GLY A 38 -7.18 -2.16 -9.57
CA GLY A 38 -6.87 -1.26 -8.47
C GLY A 38 -7.72 -1.56 -7.24
N GLU A 39 -9.02 -1.76 -7.44
CA GLU A 39 -9.96 -2.11 -6.37
C GLU A 39 -9.69 -3.50 -5.78
N ALA A 40 -9.41 -4.49 -6.63
CA ALA A 40 -9.05 -5.83 -6.19
C ALA A 40 -7.75 -5.80 -5.35
N ALA A 41 -6.71 -5.12 -5.84
CA ALA A 41 -5.45 -4.97 -5.13
C ALA A 41 -5.61 -4.23 -3.80
N PHE A 42 -6.41 -3.16 -3.77
CA PHE A 42 -6.73 -2.43 -2.53
C PHE A 42 -7.43 -3.32 -1.50
N THR A 43 -8.49 -4.01 -1.91
CA THR A 43 -9.26 -4.92 -1.04
C THR A 43 -8.38 -6.03 -0.48
N THR A 44 -7.58 -6.68 -1.34
CA THR A 44 -6.64 -7.72 -0.90
C THR A 44 -5.58 -7.17 0.05
N SER A 45 -5.04 -5.97 -0.23
CA SER A 45 -4.02 -5.35 0.62
C SER A 45 -4.57 -4.99 1.99
N LEU A 46 -5.77 -4.40 2.04
CA LEU A 46 -6.46 -4.06 3.28
C LEU A 46 -6.68 -5.31 4.14
N ASN A 47 -7.19 -6.39 3.54
CA ASN A 47 -7.42 -7.66 4.25
C ASN A 47 -6.14 -8.36 4.67
N LEU A 48 -5.09 -8.32 3.85
CA LEU A 48 -3.78 -8.89 4.22
C LEU A 48 -3.19 -8.14 5.42
N MET A 49 -3.28 -6.80 5.44
CA MET A 49 -2.82 -6.00 6.57
C MET A 49 -3.69 -6.23 7.81
N SER A 50 -5.01 -6.14 7.67
CA SER A 50 -5.93 -6.27 8.81
C SER A 50 -5.86 -7.66 9.44
N ALA A 51 -5.73 -8.71 8.63
CA ALA A 51 -5.61 -10.06 9.14
C ALA A 51 -4.22 -10.32 9.78
N THR A 52 -3.16 -9.66 9.29
CA THR A 52 -1.82 -9.76 9.90
C THR A 52 -1.72 -9.02 11.22
N LEU A 53 -2.37 -7.85 11.34
CA LEU A 53 -2.27 -6.97 12.52
C LEU A 53 -3.33 -7.27 13.58
N PHE A 54 -4.55 -7.56 13.13
CA PHE A 54 -5.73 -7.66 13.97
C PHE A 54 -6.42 -9.03 13.91
N SER A 55 -6.01 -9.93 13.01
CA SER A 55 -6.69 -11.21 12.74
C SER A 55 -8.15 -11.04 12.28
N MET A 56 -8.44 -9.95 11.58
CA MET A 56 -9.78 -9.60 11.11
C MET A 56 -9.78 -9.28 9.62
N ASP A 57 -10.91 -9.51 8.94
CA ASP A 57 -11.15 -9.04 7.58
C ASP A 57 -11.92 -7.72 7.63
N PHE A 58 -11.36 -6.68 6.98
CA PHE A 58 -11.96 -5.35 6.96
C PHE A 58 -12.75 -5.06 5.69
N ALA A 59 -12.52 -5.85 4.63
CA ALA A 59 -13.19 -5.72 3.35
C ALA A 59 -13.63 -7.10 2.81
N GLN A 60 -14.63 -7.11 1.94
CA GLN A 60 -15.11 -8.28 1.21
C GLN A 60 -15.21 -7.92 -0.27
N PHE A 61 -14.98 -8.90 -1.13
CA PHE A 61 -15.23 -8.74 -2.56
C PHE A 61 -16.75 -8.72 -2.80
N ASN A 62 -17.23 -7.78 -3.62
CA ASN A 62 -18.64 -7.69 -4.06
C ASN A 62 -19.70 -7.44 -2.96
N SER A 63 -19.36 -6.87 -1.79
CA SER A 63 -20.32 -6.64 -0.70
C SER A 63 -20.28 -5.22 -0.13
N ASP A 64 -21.46 -4.60 -0.04
CA ASP A 64 -21.68 -3.25 0.51
C ASP A 64 -21.39 -3.15 2.02
N THR A 65 -21.46 -4.26 2.78
CA THR A 65 -21.34 -4.24 4.25
C THR A 65 -19.93 -4.04 4.77
N SER A 66 -18.91 -4.25 3.93
CA SER A 66 -17.50 -4.08 4.28
C SER A 66 -16.89 -2.75 3.80
N GLN A 67 -17.74 -1.91 3.19
CA GLN A 67 -17.37 -0.64 2.61
C GLN A 67 -17.03 0.42 3.67
N GLU A 68 -17.58 0.33 4.89
CA GLU A 68 -17.37 1.36 5.92
C GLU A 68 -15.89 1.55 6.30
N MET A 69 -15.15 0.47 6.54
CA MET A 69 -13.72 0.57 6.88
C MET A 69 -12.90 1.03 5.67
N LYS A 70 -13.23 0.53 4.48
CA LYS A 70 -12.63 1.00 3.21
C LYS A 70 -12.86 2.49 3.01
N ASP A 71 -14.05 3.01 3.28
CA ASP A 71 -14.41 4.42 3.17
C ASP A 71 -13.70 5.27 4.22
N VAL A 72 -13.54 4.75 5.45
CA VAL A 72 -12.76 5.44 6.49
C VAL A 72 -11.29 5.54 6.08
N VAL A 73 -10.67 4.43 5.66
CA VAL A 73 -9.27 4.43 5.19
C VAL A 73 -9.12 5.34 3.97
N TRP A 74 -10.01 5.25 2.99
CA TRP A 74 -10.00 6.07 1.80
C TRP A 74 -10.16 7.56 2.13
N GLY A 75 -11.08 7.91 3.03
CA GLY A 75 -11.30 9.26 3.49
C GLY A 75 -10.07 9.85 4.20
N VAL A 76 -9.36 9.05 5.00
CA VAL A 76 -8.06 9.45 5.58
C VAL A 76 -7.03 9.71 4.48
N MET A 77 -6.91 8.81 3.49
CA MET A 77 -5.96 8.96 2.38
C MET A 77 -6.23 10.22 1.55
N GLU A 78 -7.50 10.52 1.28
CA GLU A 78 -7.92 11.72 0.55
C GLU A 78 -7.60 13.00 1.34
N CYS A 79 -7.89 13.01 2.65
CA CYS A 79 -7.62 14.18 3.49
C CYS A 79 -6.12 14.46 3.63
N ILE A 80 -5.30 13.43 3.85
CA ILE A 80 -3.84 13.57 4.00
C ILE A 80 -3.17 13.88 2.64
N GLY A 81 -3.68 13.31 1.54
CA GLY A 81 -3.15 13.52 0.20
C GLY A 81 -3.53 14.85 -0.43
N SER A 82 -4.47 15.59 0.15
CA SER A 82 -4.92 16.88 -0.37
C SER A 82 -3.98 18.01 0.07
N PRO A 83 -3.54 18.90 -0.84
CA PRO A 83 -2.80 20.10 -0.44
C PRO A 83 -3.61 20.94 0.56
N ASN A 84 -2.98 21.27 1.69
CA ASN A 84 -3.58 22.06 2.75
C ASN A 84 -2.86 23.41 2.87
N PHE A 85 -3.55 24.49 2.51
CA PHE A 85 -3.01 25.86 2.56
C PHE A 85 -2.52 26.25 3.96
N ALA A 86 -3.12 25.70 5.03
CA ALA A 86 -2.67 25.97 6.40
C ALA A 86 -1.26 25.41 6.72
N ASP A 87 -0.77 24.45 5.94
CA ASP A 87 0.59 23.92 6.07
C ASP A 87 1.63 24.86 5.46
N PHE A 88 1.24 25.62 4.42
CA PHE A 88 2.09 26.62 3.76
C PHE A 88 1.99 28.00 4.41
N PHE A 89 0.82 28.34 4.96
CA PHE A 89 0.52 29.64 5.54
C PHE A 89 0.06 29.48 7.00
N PRO A 90 1.00 29.57 7.98
CA PRO A 90 0.70 29.32 9.40
C PRO A 90 -0.43 30.18 9.98
N VAL A 91 -0.66 31.38 9.42
CA VAL A 91 -1.75 32.28 9.83
C VAL A 91 -3.15 31.69 9.58
N LEU A 92 -3.30 30.76 8.63
CA LEU A 92 -4.57 30.12 8.29
C LEU A 92 -4.87 28.88 9.13
N LYS A 93 -3.99 28.47 10.05
CA LYS A 93 -4.12 27.22 10.82
C LYS A 93 -5.40 27.13 11.65
N SER A 94 -5.83 28.23 12.26
CA SER A 94 -7.04 28.26 13.09
C SER A 94 -8.34 28.35 12.28
N ALA A 95 -8.27 28.82 11.04
CA ALA A 95 -9.44 29.06 10.19
C ALA A 95 -9.93 27.79 9.47
N ASP A 96 -9.05 26.79 9.28
CA ASP A 96 -9.32 25.57 8.50
C ASP A 96 -10.07 25.87 7.18
N PRO A 97 -9.51 26.72 6.30
CA PRO A 97 -10.25 27.29 5.16
C PRO A 97 -10.76 26.25 4.17
N GLN A 98 -10.11 25.08 4.10
CA GLN A 98 -10.51 23.96 3.24
C GLN A 98 -11.33 22.89 3.98
N GLY A 99 -11.56 23.05 5.28
CA GLY A 99 -12.25 22.07 6.13
C GLY A 99 -11.50 20.74 6.27
N ILE A 100 -10.23 20.67 5.87
CA ILE A 100 -9.42 19.44 5.87
C ILE A 100 -9.21 18.98 7.30
N LEU A 101 -8.89 19.89 8.22
CA LEU A 101 -8.67 19.52 9.63
C LEU A 101 -9.96 18.95 10.24
N LYS A 102 -11.12 19.55 9.94
CA LYS A 102 -12.43 19.05 10.38
C LYS A 102 -12.74 17.66 9.81
N LYS A 103 -12.55 17.44 8.50
CA LYS A 103 -12.78 16.13 7.85
C LYS A 103 -11.83 15.07 8.41
N THR A 104 -10.55 15.37 8.54
CA THR A 104 -9.54 14.49 9.14
C THR A 104 -9.97 14.07 10.55
N LYS A 105 -10.41 14.99 11.42
CA LYS A 105 -10.91 14.65 12.76
C LYS A 105 -12.07 13.66 12.73
N ILE A 106 -13.01 13.80 11.80
CA ILE A 106 -14.16 12.88 11.66
C ILE A 106 -13.67 11.47 11.30
N TYR A 107 -12.82 11.34 10.28
CA TYR A 107 -12.32 10.03 9.85
C TYR A 107 -11.42 9.39 10.90
N PHE A 108 -10.55 10.16 11.56
CA PHE A 108 -9.73 9.65 12.67
C PHE A 108 -10.58 9.23 13.88
N ALA A 109 -11.65 9.95 14.21
CA ALA A 109 -12.56 9.52 15.28
C ALA A 109 -13.24 8.19 14.96
N LYS A 110 -13.68 7.98 13.71
CA LYS A 110 -14.21 6.68 13.26
C LYS A 110 -13.16 5.58 13.35
N LEU A 111 -11.93 5.87 12.91
CA LEU A 111 -10.82 4.92 12.97
C LEU A 111 -10.48 4.52 14.41
N PHE A 112 -10.43 5.49 15.34
CA PHE A 112 -10.20 5.22 16.76
C PHE A 112 -11.32 4.39 17.37
N ALA A 113 -12.60 4.68 17.07
CA ALA A 113 -13.71 3.87 17.55
C ALA A 113 -13.61 2.39 17.09
N ILE A 114 -13.16 2.16 15.85
CA ILE A 114 -12.89 0.79 15.35
C ILE A 114 -11.76 0.15 16.16
N PHE A 115 -10.65 0.86 16.37
CA PHE A 115 -9.52 0.33 17.16
C PHE A 115 -9.89 0.05 18.61
N ASP A 116 -10.66 0.93 19.26
CA ASP A 116 -11.15 0.73 20.63
C ASP A 116 -11.98 -0.56 20.72
N GLY A 117 -12.87 -0.81 19.75
CA GLY A 117 -13.63 -2.06 19.68
C GLY A 117 -12.74 -3.32 19.57
N ILE A 118 -11.68 -3.26 18.75
CA ILE A 118 -10.71 -4.37 18.61
C ILE A 118 -9.93 -4.58 19.90
N ILE A 119 -9.49 -3.49 20.54
CA ILE A 119 -8.75 -3.53 21.81
C ILE A 119 -9.61 -4.17 22.90
N ASP A 120 -10.87 -3.76 23.03
CA ASP A 120 -11.82 -4.28 24.00
C ASP A 120 -12.06 -5.79 23.83
N GLU A 121 -12.17 -6.27 22.59
CA GLU A 121 -12.33 -7.70 22.28
C GLU A 121 -11.07 -8.50 22.65
N LYS A 122 -9.89 -7.96 22.36
CA LYS A 122 -8.60 -8.59 22.71
C LYS A 122 -8.32 -8.60 24.22
N LEU A 123 -8.73 -7.58 24.95
CA LEU A 123 -8.60 -7.53 26.41
C LEU A 123 -9.49 -8.55 27.11
N LYS A 124 -10.69 -8.83 26.58
CA LYS A 124 -11.62 -9.84 27.12
C LYS A 124 -11.19 -11.29 26.84
N SER A 125 -10.40 -11.52 25.79
CA SER A 125 -9.96 -12.85 25.35
C SER A 125 -8.62 -13.30 25.95
N GLY A 126 -8.01 -12.51 26.84
CA GLY A 126 -6.78 -12.87 27.56
C GLY A 126 -5.55 -12.94 26.66
N GLY A 127 -5.11 -11.80 26.12
CA GLY A 127 -3.89 -11.68 25.32
C GLY A 127 -2.61 -11.48 26.16
N GLY A 128 -1.60 -12.32 25.93
CA GLY A 128 -0.31 -12.32 26.61
C GLY A 128 0.63 -11.17 26.22
N LYS A 129 1.58 -10.90 27.14
CA LYS A 129 2.65 -9.88 27.10
C LYS A 129 3.55 -9.97 25.85
N ASP A 130 3.65 -8.86 25.13
CA ASP A 130 4.88 -8.23 24.60
C ASP A 130 4.46 -7.07 23.69
N ASP A 131 4.60 -5.84 24.17
CA ASP A 131 3.98 -4.65 23.58
C ASP A 131 4.85 -3.97 22.50
N LEU A 132 4.18 -3.55 21.42
CA LEU A 132 4.65 -2.76 20.30
C LEU A 132 5.29 -1.43 20.74
N VAL A 133 4.89 -0.92 21.91
CA VAL A 133 5.37 0.31 22.52
C VAL A 133 6.85 0.22 22.94
N GLU A 134 7.31 -0.95 23.37
CA GLU A 134 8.70 -1.13 23.85
C GLU A 134 9.70 -1.19 22.67
N ALA A 135 9.29 -1.76 21.54
CA ALA A 135 10.05 -1.75 20.29
C ALA A 135 10.15 -0.35 19.64
N LEU A 136 9.24 0.57 19.95
CA LEU A 136 9.23 1.95 19.41
C LEU A 136 10.19 2.89 20.17
N ILE A 137 10.54 2.57 21.42
CA ILE A 137 11.47 3.37 22.24
C ILE A 137 12.94 3.12 21.80
N GLU A 138 13.28 1.89 21.40
CA GLU A 138 14.64 1.53 20.96
C GLU A 138 15.06 2.10 19.59
N LEU A 139 14.10 2.56 18.77
CA LEU A 139 14.35 3.11 17.43
C LEU A 139 14.74 4.60 17.42
N SER A 140 14.71 5.26 18.59
CA SER A 140 14.95 6.71 18.71
C SER A 140 16.41 7.12 18.83
N GLN A 141 17.36 6.17 18.93
CA GLN A 141 18.75 6.45 19.33
C GLN A 141 19.84 5.84 18.44
N ARG A 142 19.76 5.98 17.12
CA ARG A 142 20.90 5.63 16.25
C ARG A 142 21.10 6.72 15.22
N ASP A 143 22.18 7.48 15.27
CA ASP A 143 22.79 8.26 14.16
C ASP A 143 23.83 7.34 13.46
N ASP A 144 24.35 7.52 12.24
CA ASP A 144 24.41 8.63 11.28
C ASP A 144 24.59 8.07 9.85
N ALA A 145 24.06 8.77 8.84
CA ALA A 145 24.58 8.73 7.48
C ALA A 145 24.41 10.12 6.85
N GLU A 146 25.50 10.76 6.45
CA GLU A 146 25.47 12.05 5.74
C GLU A 146 25.07 11.83 4.28
N LEU A 147 23.98 12.47 3.85
CA LEU A 147 23.50 12.46 2.47
C LEU A 147 24.28 13.48 1.63
N SER A 148 24.82 13.06 0.49
CA SER A 148 25.46 13.99 -0.44
C SER A 148 24.43 14.80 -1.23
N ARG A 149 24.84 15.95 -1.78
CA ARG A 149 23.99 16.79 -2.65
C ARG A 149 23.48 16.04 -3.89
N ASN A 150 24.24 15.08 -4.40
CA ASN A 150 23.81 14.28 -5.54
C ASN A 150 22.76 13.26 -5.11
N ASP A 151 22.90 12.64 -3.93
CA ASP A 151 21.87 11.75 -3.39
C ASP A 151 20.55 12.51 -3.26
N VAL A 152 20.56 13.73 -2.71
CA VAL A 152 19.36 14.58 -2.60
C VAL A 152 18.69 14.86 -3.95
N LYS A 153 19.46 15.08 -5.02
CA LYS A 153 18.88 15.29 -6.37
C LYS A 153 18.18 14.04 -6.87
N HIS A 154 18.77 12.86 -6.66
CA HIS A 154 18.18 11.59 -7.06
C HIS A 154 16.96 11.20 -6.19
N LEU A 155 16.97 11.55 -4.90
CA LEU A 155 15.79 11.40 -4.02
C LEU A 155 14.57 12.15 -4.57
N LEU A 156 14.79 13.30 -5.23
CA LEU A 156 13.72 14.13 -5.80
C LEU A 156 13.30 13.70 -7.21
N LEU A 157 14.12 12.89 -7.90
CA LEU A 157 13.94 12.54 -9.31
C LEU A 157 14.07 11.02 -9.51
N VAL A 158 13.02 10.28 -9.14
CA VAL A 158 12.97 8.81 -9.27
C VAL A 158 13.13 8.35 -10.73
N ARG A 159 12.73 9.19 -11.71
CA ARG A 159 12.90 8.93 -13.15
C ARG A 159 14.04 9.75 -13.76
N ASP A 160 15.18 9.81 -13.10
CA ASP A 160 16.36 10.54 -13.59
C ASP A 160 16.93 9.87 -14.88
N PRO A 161 16.83 10.53 -16.06
CA PRO A 161 17.33 9.96 -17.32
C PRO A 161 18.85 9.87 -17.38
N TYR A 162 19.58 10.55 -16.47
CA TYR A 162 21.03 10.45 -16.37
C TYR A 162 21.50 9.22 -15.58
N LYS A 163 20.59 8.57 -14.84
CA LYS A 163 20.87 7.34 -14.08
C LYS A 163 20.18 6.11 -14.68
N TRP A 164 18.99 6.29 -15.24
CA TRP A 164 18.20 5.20 -15.82
C TRP A 164 18.14 5.33 -17.35
N VAL A 165 18.78 4.40 -18.05
CA VAL A 165 18.60 4.25 -19.51
C VAL A 165 17.13 3.97 -19.80
N GLU A 166 16.50 4.73 -20.70
CA GLU A 166 15.06 4.63 -21.00
C GLU A 166 14.22 4.69 -19.71
N SER A 167 14.36 5.78 -18.95
CA SER A 167 13.74 5.97 -17.62
C SER A 167 12.21 5.96 -17.62
N ASP A 168 11.60 6.13 -18.79
CA ASP A 168 10.16 6.10 -19.04
C ASP A 168 9.65 4.71 -19.49
N ALA A 169 10.55 3.80 -19.87
CA ALA A 169 10.21 2.46 -20.31
C ALA A 169 10.10 1.46 -19.14
N PHE A 170 9.04 0.64 -19.15
CA PHE A 170 8.92 -0.52 -18.26
C PHE A 170 9.83 -1.65 -18.75
N MET A 171 11.03 -1.74 -18.18
CA MET A 171 12.05 -2.74 -18.54
C MET A 171 12.55 -3.47 -17.28
N PRO A 172 11.84 -4.52 -16.80
CA PRO A 172 12.23 -5.30 -15.61
C PRO A 172 13.63 -5.94 -15.72
N GLU A 173 14.08 -6.25 -16.94
CA GLU A 173 15.36 -6.91 -17.21
C GLU A 173 16.56 -6.08 -16.73
N ARG A 174 16.39 -4.77 -16.53
CA ARG A 174 17.42 -3.88 -15.97
C ARG A 174 17.86 -4.30 -14.56
N PHE A 175 17.02 -5.06 -13.85
CA PHE A 175 17.31 -5.58 -12.52
C PHE A 175 17.91 -7.00 -12.54
N LEU A 176 18.15 -7.60 -13.72
CA LEU A 176 18.68 -8.96 -13.87
C LEU A 176 20.22 -9.05 -14.00
N LYS A 177 20.92 -7.95 -14.30
CA LYS A 177 22.38 -7.93 -14.55
C LYS A 177 23.18 -7.12 -13.50
N HIS A 178 24.50 -7.29 -13.50
CA HIS A 178 25.54 -6.83 -12.54
C HIS A 178 25.30 -5.47 -11.83
N ASN A 179 25.64 -5.42 -10.53
CA ASN A 179 25.33 -4.37 -9.54
C ASN A 179 23.82 -4.24 -9.25
N MET A 180 23.28 -5.24 -8.54
CA MET A 180 21.87 -5.38 -8.15
C MET A 180 21.39 -4.18 -7.32
N ILE A 181 20.97 -3.10 -7.99
CA ILE A 181 20.23 -1.99 -7.37
C ILE A 181 19.02 -2.61 -6.66
N ASP A 182 18.95 -2.42 -5.35
CA ASP A 182 17.90 -2.95 -4.49
C ASP A 182 17.17 -1.81 -3.75
N TYR A 183 15.88 -2.02 -3.48
CA TYR A 183 15.01 -1.05 -2.84
C TYR A 183 15.11 -1.03 -1.30
N ARG A 184 16.10 -1.73 -0.72
CA ARG A 184 16.32 -1.83 0.73
C ARG A 184 17.04 -0.62 1.34
N GLY A 185 17.12 0.49 0.60
CA GLY A 185 17.62 1.78 1.08
C GLY A 185 19.14 1.90 1.13
N LYS A 186 19.87 1.04 0.41
CA LYS A 186 21.33 1.14 0.22
C LYS A 186 21.68 1.80 -1.12
N ASP A 187 20.86 1.58 -2.14
CA ASP A 187 21.03 2.11 -3.48
C ASP A 187 20.13 3.33 -3.64
N PHE A 188 20.72 4.53 -3.61
CA PHE A 188 19.98 5.80 -3.63
C PHE A 188 19.30 6.08 -4.97
N GLU A 189 19.65 5.33 -6.01
CA GLU A 189 18.95 5.28 -7.29
C GLU A 189 17.53 4.70 -7.19
N LEU A 190 17.24 3.88 -6.16
CA LEU A 190 15.94 3.22 -5.97
C LEU A 190 15.56 3.12 -4.49
N ILE A 191 14.78 4.09 -4.00
CA ILE A 191 14.36 4.17 -2.59
C ILE A 191 12.83 4.31 -2.40
N PRO A 192 12.00 3.42 -2.98
CA PRO A 192 10.54 3.50 -2.84
C PRO A 192 10.05 3.33 -1.39
N PHE A 193 10.91 2.81 -0.50
CA PHE A 193 10.65 2.66 0.93
C PHE A 193 11.45 3.63 1.80
N GLY A 194 12.10 4.63 1.18
CA GLY A 194 13.07 5.49 1.84
C GLY A 194 14.38 4.78 2.16
N ALA A 195 15.20 5.42 2.99
CA ALA A 195 16.53 4.93 3.39
C ALA A 195 16.86 5.36 4.83
N GLY A 196 17.88 4.75 5.42
CA GLY A 196 18.40 5.11 6.73
C GLY A 196 17.42 4.88 7.89
N ARG A 197 17.46 5.78 8.88
CA ARG A 197 16.78 5.61 10.18
C ARG A 197 15.27 5.53 10.12
N ARG A 198 14.68 6.18 9.11
CA ARG A 198 13.24 6.25 8.89
C ARG A 198 12.81 5.44 7.66
N ILE A 199 13.60 4.45 7.26
CA ILE A 199 13.20 3.49 6.23
C ILE A 199 11.89 2.80 6.65
N CYS A 200 11.03 2.52 5.68
CA CYS A 200 9.70 1.96 5.94
C CYS A 200 9.82 0.65 6.75
N PRO A 201 9.28 0.61 7.98
CA PRO A 201 9.33 -0.60 8.81
C PRO A 201 8.45 -1.72 8.23
N GLY A 202 7.48 -1.37 7.37
CA GLY A 202 6.58 -2.29 6.69
C GLY A 202 7.17 -2.97 5.44
N LEU A 203 8.40 -2.63 5.02
CA LEU A 203 9.03 -3.17 3.81
C LEU A 203 8.94 -4.71 3.71
N PRO A 204 9.27 -5.49 4.76
CA PRO A 204 9.22 -6.96 4.65
C PRO A 204 7.81 -7.51 4.38
N LEU A 205 6.78 -6.87 4.94
CA LEU A 205 5.39 -7.27 4.70
C LEU A 205 4.95 -6.84 3.30
N ALA A 206 5.20 -5.58 2.91
CA ALA A 206 4.85 -5.04 1.61
C ALA A 206 5.48 -5.85 0.46
N HIS A 207 6.76 -6.22 0.60
CA HIS A 207 7.44 -7.08 -0.35
C HIS A 207 6.70 -8.39 -0.58
N ARG A 208 6.33 -9.11 0.50
CA ARG A 208 5.58 -10.36 0.39
C ARG A 208 4.19 -10.17 -0.21
N MET A 209 3.47 -9.13 0.20
CA MET A 209 2.12 -8.85 -0.30
C MET A 209 2.13 -8.60 -1.80
N VAL A 210 2.97 -7.68 -2.29
CA VAL A 210 3.02 -7.30 -3.71
C VAL A 210 3.39 -8.50 -4.58
N HIS A 211 4.44 -9.24 -4.20
CA HIS A 211 4.90 -10.38 -5.01
C HIS A 211 3.88 -11.51 -5.04
N LEU A 212 3.24 -11.82 -3.89
CA LEU A 212 2.25 -12.89 -3.84
C LEU A 212 0.96 -12.50 -4.56
N MET A 213 0.48 -11.25 -4.43
CA MET A 213 -0.69 -10.78 -5.19
C MET A 213 -0.42 -10.81 -6.69
N LEU A 214 0.73 -10.29 -7.12
CA LEU A 214 1.13 -10.30 -8.52
C LEU A 214 1.20 -11.73 -9.05
N ALA A 215 1.90 -12.63 -8.34
CA ALA A 215 2.00 -14.04 -8.71
C ALA A 215 0.62 -14.70 -8.81
N THR A 216 -0.29 -14.45 -7.86
CA THR A 216 -1.66 -14.97 -7.92
C THR A 216 -2.39 -14.52 -9.18
N LEU A 217 -2.26 -13.26 -9.58
CA LEU A 217 -2.96 -12.70 -10.73
C LEU A 217 -2.38 -13.19 -12.08
N ILE A 218 -1.05 -13.23 -12.22
CA ILE A 218 -0.42 -13.52 -13.52
C ILE A 218 -0.16 -15.01 -13.76
N HIS A 219 -0.03 -15.81 -12.70
CA HIS A 219 0.22 -17.25 -12.83
C HIS A 219 -1.05 -18.06 -13.09
N ASN A 220 -2.22 -17.53 -12.71
CA ASN A 220 -3.47 -18.29 -12.76
C ASN A 220 -4.42 -17.88 -13.90
N PHE A 221 -4.21 -16.70 -14.51
CA PHE A 221 -5.14 -16.14 -15.49
C PHE A 221 -4.40 -15.46 -16.64
N GLY A 222 -4.92 -15.61 -17.86
CA GLY A 222 -4.67 -14.67 -18.94
C GLY A 222 -5.48 -13.39 -18.72
N TRP A 223 -5.19 -12.32 -19.47
CA TRP A 223 -5.86 -11.03 -19.28
C TRP A 223 -6.13 -10.34 -20.61
N GLU A 224 -7.36 -9.86 -20.77
CA GLU A 224 -7.79 -9.01 -21.89
C GLU A 224 -8.32 -7.68 -21.35
N LEU A 225 -8.05 -6.57 -22.04
CA LEU A 225 -8.62 -5.28 -21.62
C LEU A 225 -10.14 -5.26 -21.85
N GLU A 226 -10.91 -4.72 -20.90
CA GLU A 226 -12.37 -4.56 -21.05
C GLU A 226 -12.70 -3.67 -22.27
N ILE A 227 -11.84 -2.69 -22.54
CA ILE A 227 -11.98 -1.77 -23.67
C ILE A 227 -11.04 -2.22 -24.79
N LYS A 228 -11.55 -2.32 -26.03
CA LYS A 228 -10.78 -2.68 -27.24
C LYS A 228 -9.79 -1.59 -27.71
N SER A 229 -9.66 -0.50 -26.97
CA SER A 229 -8.65 0.52 -27.25
C SER A 229 -7.26 -0.07 -26.99
N LYS A 230 -6.33 0.12 -27.93
CA LYS A 230 -4.95 -0.34 -27.76
C LYS A 230 -4.16 0.51 -26.77
N GLU A 231 -4.67 1.67 -26.39
CA GLU A 231 -4.00 2.60 -25.48
C GLU A 231 -4.67 2.58 -24.10
N ILE A 232 -3.87 2.25 -23.09
CA ILE A 232 -4.24 2.33 -21.67
C ILE A 232 -3.92 3.76 -21.20
N ASP A 233 -4.90 4.44 -20.61
CA ASP A 233 -4.66 5.75 -20.00
C ASP A 233 -3.65 5.63 -18.85
N MET A 234 -2.49 6.28 -18.95
CA MET A 234 -1.43 6.26 -17.94
C MET A 234 -1.41 7.52 -17.08
N ASN A 235 -2.41 8.40 -17.21
CA ASN A 235 -2.52 9.58 -16.36
C ASN A 235 -2.67 9.19 -14.88
N GLU A 236 -2.19 10.07 -14.01
CA GLU A 236 -2.13 9.84 -12.57
C GLU A 236 -3.08 10.79 -11.84
N LYS A 237 -3.74 10.27 -10.81
CA LYS A 237 -4.45 11.08 -9.82
C LYS A 237 -3.51 11.33 -8.64
N PHE A 238 -3.19 12.60 -8.39
CA PHE A 238 -2.34 12.99 -7.26
C PHE A 238 -3.07 12.79 -5.93
N GLY A 239 -2.35 12.29 -4.93
CA GLY A 239 -2.87 12.01 -3.59
C GLY A 239 -1.77 11.42 -2.70
N LEU A 240 -2.15 10.80 -1.56
CA LEU A 240 -1.19 10.16 -0.66
C LEU A 240 -0.41 9.02 -1.36
N THR A 241 -1.07 8.30 -2.25
CA THR A 241 -0.45 7.39 -3.21
C THR A 241 -0.81 7.83 -4.62
N LEU A 242 0.14 7.73 -5.56
CA LEU A 242 -0.15 7.92 -6.97
C LEU A 242 -0.98 6.74 -7.47
N GLN A 243 -2.15 7.05 -8.03
CA GLN A 243 -3.07 6.07 -8.58
C GLN A 243 -3.35 6.40 -10.05
N LYS A 244 -3.77 5.42 -10.84
CA LYS A 244 -4.23 5.69 -12.20
C LYS A 244 -5.47 6.60 -12.14
N ALA A 245 -5.52 7.61 -13.01
CA ALA A 245 -6.68 8.50 -13.12
C ALA A 245 -7.93 7.72 -13.55
N ILE A 246 -7.76 6.76 -14.47
CA ILE A 246 -8.78 5.80 -14.87
C ILE A 246 -8.35 4.41 -14.39
N SER A 247 -9.22 3.75 -13.62
CA SER A 247 -8.99 2.38 -13.15
C SER A 247 -8.69 1.41 -14.29
N LEU A 248 -7.70 0.55 -14.10
CA LEU A 248 -7.42 -0.54 -15.05
C LEU A 248 -8.47 -1.65 -14.87
N ARG A 249 -9.31 -1.83 -15.89
CA ARG A 249 -10.32 -2.88 -15.94
C ARG A 249 -9.95 -3.93 -16.99
N ALA A 250 -9.82 -5.18 -16.55
CA ALA A 250 -9.39 -6.28 -17.40
C ALA A 250 -10.21 -7.55 -17.12
N ILE A 251 -10.53 -8.29 -18.18
CA ILE A 251 -11.27 -9.55 -18.13
C ILE A 251 -10.24 -10.69 -17.97
N PRO A 252 -10.31 -11.46 -16.87
CA PRO A 252 -9.45 -12.61 -16.69
C PRO A 252 -9.89 -13.77 -17.60
N THR A 253 -8.96 -14.36 -18.32
CA THR A 253 -9.18 -15.50 -19.19
C THR A 253 -8.48 -16.75 -18.64
N LYS A 254 -8.92 -17.93 -19.09
CA LYS A 254 -8.20 -19.16 -18.80
C LYS A 254 -6.86 -19.14 -19.55
N LEU A 255 -5.79 -19.55 -18.87
CA LEU A 255 -4.48 -19.78 -19.48
C LEU A 255 -4.51 -20.93 -20.50
#